data_AF-A0A957PGW2-F1
#
_entry.id   AF-A0A957PGW2-F1
#
_cell.length_a   1.000
_cell.length_b   1.000
_cell.length_c   1.000
_cell.angle_alpha   90.00
_cell.angle_beta   90.00
_cell.angle_gamma   90.00
#
_symmetry.space_group_name_H-M   'P 1'
#
loop_
_entity.id
_entity.type
_entity.pdbx_description
1 polymer ?
#
loop_
_entity_poly.entity_id
_entity_poly.type
_entity_poly.pdbx_seq_one_letter_code
_entity_poly.pdbx_strand_id
1 'polypeptide(L)'
;MGLDFDWTTNDDQQREAVLLSTVRRHKRSWRPWLIGIATAVILALGAWIGYRIVQQKNQAALEQAAQAYQQLQQQAITSHNGALFQSVNAAAPAWLSAQLQPRSRHSTLLNPQILHVEPHIHGLIATIQWRNQADWQQRDIFYAWRKNTLVQAPIPVDYWGDIVTVQQPWGRLTMREVDRPWVDEITQFVNQAILQECNERCRAQRLPFALTIRSSFAVTAAPRQLAIASPRLWAMDATGNPAPSFWQALAQMLHNQFAPAQIRFAAPMLMVDRLQRLAEQFSAEHPTIHIEIVDLESLSPAPEQLFSDVDGAYMLPTVGMITSGLIQDLTDFADSDPQVEAGDFEPRLWQAAQWQNRLWMLPQSATMHVLFYDRALIEEMGLPTLPTEDWAG
;
A
#
# COMPACT_ATOMS: atom_id res chain seq x y z
N MET A 1 9.10 -27.93 -36.37
CA MET A 1 10.13 -27.04 -36.94
C MET A 1 11.12 -26.75 -35.83
N GLY A 2 12.14 -27.61 -35.72
CA GLY A 2 13.20 -27.50 -34.70
C GLY A 2 14.50 -27.13 -35.39
N LEU A 3 15.23 -26.20 -34.81
CA LEU A 3 16.57 -25.83 -35.25
C LEU A 3 17.56 -26.45 -34.26
N ASP A 4 18.18 -27.54 -34.70
CA ASP A 4 19.36 -28.15 -34.09
C ASP A 4 20.59 -27.30 -34.46
N PHE A 5 21.39 -26.93 -33.46
CA PHE A 5 22.68 -26.25 -33.67
C PHE A 5 23.81 -27.25 -33.47
N ASP A 6 24.42 -27.62 -34.59
CA ASP A 6 25.55 -28.54 -34.74
C ASP A 6 26.86 -27.80 -34.45
N TRP A 7 27.65 -28.29 -33.49
CA TRP A 7 29.00 -27.80 -33.18
C TRP A 7 30.01 -28.90 -33.48
N THR A 8 30.37 -29.04 -34.75
CA THR A 8 31.57 -29.79 -35.16
C THR A 8 32.44 -28.95 -36.06
N THR A 9 33.58 -28.51 -35.53
CA THR A 9 34.78 -28.24 -36.34
C THR A 9 35.94 -28.96 -35.69
N ASN A 10 36.25 -30.10 -36.30
CA ASN A 10 37.43 -30.92 -36.11
C ASN A 10 38.23 -30.76 -37.41
N ASP A 11 39.39 -30.11 -37.34
CA ASP A 11 40.50 -30.06 -38.32
C ASP A 11 41.42 -28.94 -37.80
N ASP A 12 42.69 -29.12 -37.45
CA ASP A 12 43.71 -29.92 -38.12
C ASP A 12 44.72 -30.47 -37.09
N GLN A 13 44.84 -31.80 -37.07
CA GLN A 13 46.11 -32.45 -36.74
C GLN A 13 46.94 -32.59 -38.01
N GLN A 14 48.15 -32.03 -38.00
CA GLN A 14 49.42 -32.61 -38.49
C GLN A 14 50.32 -31.53 -39.08
N ARG A 15 51.46 -31.29 -38.42
CA ARG A 15 52.81 -31.32 -39.02
C ARG A 15 53.85 -31.10 -37.93
N GLU A 16 54.37 -32.21 -37.42
CA GLU A 16 55.71 -32.26 -36.86
C GLU A 16 56.71 -31.98 -37.98
N ALA A 17 57.45 -30.88 -37.86
CA ALA A 17 58.69 -30.67 -38.57
C ALA A 17 59.69 -30.01 -37.61
N VAL A 18 60.72 -30.79 -37.31
CA VAL A 18 61.92 -30.43 -36.55
C VAL A 18 62.56 -29.16 -37.12
N LEU A 19 62.58 -28.09 -36.33
CA LEU A 19 63.51 -26.96 -36.50
C LEU A 19 64.09 -26.57 -35.14
N LEU A 20 65.27 -27.13 -34.85
CA LEU A 20 66.22 -26.60 -33.87
C LEU A 20 66.75 -25.26 -34.39
N SER A 21 65.96 -24.19 -34.23
CA SER A 21 66.45 -22.82 -34.42
C SER A 21 66.88 -22.24 -33.09
N THR A 22 68.19 -22.03 -32.95
CA THR A 22 68.88 -21.11 -32.04
C THR A 22 67.96 -20.18 -31.23
N VAL A 23 67.84 -20.45 -29.92
CA VAL A 23 67.32 -19.49 -28.92
C VAL A 23 68.30 -18.33 -28.82
N ARG A 24 68.19 -17.37 -29.74
CA ARG A 24 68.73 -16.03 -29.54
C ARG A 24 67.92 -15.43 -28.40
N ARG A 25 68.51 -15.35 -27.20
CA ARG A 25 68.07 -14.45 -26.12
C ARG A 25 68.08 -13.02 -26.66
N HIS A 26 67.04 -12.62 -27.36
CA HIS A 26 66.72 -11.21 -27.49
C HIS A 26 66.40 -10.75 -26.07
N LYS A 27 67.32 -9.96 -25.51
CA LYS A 27 67.02 -9.02 -24.42
C LYS A 27 65.96 -8.05 -24.96
N ARG A 28 64.73 -8.53 -25.12
CA ARG A 28 63.55 -7.70 -25.37
C ARG A 28 63.46 -6.83 -24.13
N SER A 29 63.73 -5.54 -24.25
CA SER A 29 63.67 -4.66 -23.09
C SER A 29 62.21 -4.69 -22.63
N TRP A 30 61.96 -5.15 -21.40
CA TRP A 30 60.61 -5.19 -20.81
C TRP A 30 60.07 -3.78 -20.49
N ARG A 31 60.94 -2.77 -20.57
CA ARG A 31 60.67 -1.37 -20.24
C ARG A 31 59.50 -0.75 -21.03
N PRO A 32 59.41 -0.81 -22.38
CA PRO A 32 58.27 -0.26 -23.10
C PRO A 32 56.93 -0.93 -22.76
N TRP A 33 56.94 -2.23 -22.43
CA TRP A 33 55.72 -2.95 -22.07
C TRP A 33 55.22 -2.57 -20.66
N LEU A 34 56.15 -2.41 -19.71
CA LEU A 34 55.84 -1.93 -18.36
C LEU A 34 55.31 -0.49 -18.37
N ILE A 35 55.85 0.38 -19.22
CA ILE A 35 55.33 1.75 -19.39
C ILE A 35 53.90 1.71 -19.96
N GLY A 36 53.65 0.89 -20.98
CA GLY A 36 52.30 0.73 -21.56
C GLY A 36 51.26 0.25 -20.54
N ILE A 37 51.61 -0.74 -19.69
CA ILE A 37 50.72 -1.21 -18.62
C ILE A 37 50.48 -0.10 -17.59
N ALA A 38 51.53 0.57 -17.13
CA ALA A 38 51.39 1.65 -16.15
C ALA A 38 50.47 2.77 -16.65
N THR A 39 50.61 3.18 -17.91
CA THR A 39 49.73 4.18 -18.52
C THR A 39 48.27 3.70 -18.62
N ALA A 40 48.04 2.45 -19.02
CA ALA A 40 46.69 1.88 -19.10
C ALA A 40 46.01 1.80 -17.72
N VAL A 41 46.76 1.40 -16.68
CA VAL A 41 46.27 1.35 -15.30
C VAL A 41 45.94 2.76 -14.79
N ILE A 42 46.78 3.76 -15.06
CA ILE A 42 46.51 5.15 -14.67
C ILE A 42 45.25 5.70 -15.35
N LEU A 43 45.05 5.44 -16.64
CA LEU A 43 43.85 5.87 -17.37
C LEU A 43 42.58 5.17 -16.85
N ALA A 44 42.65 3.85 -16.61
CA ALA A 44 41.53 3.09 -16.05
C ALA A 44 41.18 3.58 -14.63
N LEU A 45 42.17 3.87 -13.79
CA LEU A 45 41.98 4.44 -12.46
C LEU A 45 41.35 5.84 -12.54
N GLY A 46 41.83 6.70 -13.45
CA GLY A 46 41.28 8.04 -13.67
C GLY A 46 39.83 8.01 -14.14
N ALA A 47 39.49 7.12 -15.08
CA ALA A 47 38.11 6.92 -15.54
C ALA A 47 37.20 6.37 -14.43
N TRP A 48 37.70 5.42 -13.63
CA TRP A 48 36.97 4.86 -12.49
C TRP A 48 36.72 5.91 -11.39
N ILE A 49 37.72 6.74 -11.05
CA ILE A 49 37.58 7.86 -10.10
C ILE A 49 36.59 8.90 -10.65
N GLY A 50 36.72 9.29 -11.93
CA GLY A 50 35.80 10.23 -12.57
C GLY A 50 34.35 9.72 -12.56
N TYR A 51 34.15 8.44 -12.91
CA TYR A 51 32.85 7.78 -12.84
C TYR A 51 32.28 7.78 -11.41
N ARG A 52 33.09 7.45 -10.39
CA ARG A 52 32.70 7.50 -8.97
C ARG A 52 32.28 8.90 -8.53
N ILE A 53 33.02 9.94 -8.91
CA ILE A 53 32.70 11.33 -8.56
C ILE A 53 31.37 11.77 -9.21
N VAL A 54 31.16 11.43 -10.49
CA VAL A 54 29.90 11.72 -11.18
C VAL A 54 28.74 10.97 -10.52
N GLN A 55 28.90 9.68 -10.20
CA GLN A 55 27.91 8.89 -9.48
C GLN A 55 27.60 9.45 -8.10
N GLN A 56 28.61 9.88 -7.33
CA GLN A 56 28.41 10.52 -6.01
C GLN A 56 27.68 11.86 -6.11
N LYS A 57 28.05 12.72 -7.07
CA LYS A 57 27.34 13.99 -7.30
C LYS A 57 25.89 13.76 -7.70
N ASN A 58 25.65 12.74 -8.52
CA ASN A 58 24.30 12.34 -8.89
C ASN A 58 23.54 11.83 -7.65
N GLN A 59 24.13 10.94 -6.86
CA GLN A 59 23.50 10.38 -5.66
C GLN A 59 23.10 11.47 -4.65
N ALA A 60 24.00 12.41 -4.32
CA ALA A 60 23.68 13.50 -3.40
C ALA A 60 22.53 14.38 -3.91
N ALA A 61 22.48 14.63 -5.23
CA ALA A 61 21.37 15.37 -5.83
C ALA A 61 20.05 14.59 -5.79
N LEU A 62 20.09 13.26 -5.97
CA LEU A 62 18.92 12.39 -5.86
C LEU A 62 18.40 12.32 -4.41
N GLU A 63 19.30 12.17 -3.43
CA GLU A 63 18.98 12.21 -2.00
C GLU A 63 18.36 13.56 -1.61
N GLN A 64 18.93 14.68 -2.07
CA GLN A 64 18.38 16.01 -1.83
C GLN A 64 16.98 16.18 -2.45
N ALA A 65 16.76 15.69 -3.68
CA ALA A 65 15.46 15.75 -4.34
C ALA A 65 14.40 14.91 -3.60
N ALA A 66 14.74 13.69 -3.19
CA ALA A 66 13.87 12.83 -2.40
C ALA A 66 13.55 13.44 -1.02
N GLN A 67 14.54 14.04 -0.35
CA GLN A 67 14.34 14.72 0.93
C GLN A 67 13.43 15.95 0.80
N ALA A 68 13.61 16.75 -0.25
CA ALA A 68 12.75 17.91 -0.53
C ALA A 68 11.29 17.48 -0.77
N TYR A 69 11.09 16.35 -1.44
CA TYR A 69 9.76 15.78 -1.62
C TYR A 69 9.14 15.33 -0.29
N GLN A 70 9.90 14.66 0.59
CA GLN A 70 9.41 14.27 1.92
C GLN A 70 9.03 15.48 2.78
N GLN A 71 9.82 16.56 2.73
CA GLN A 71 9.49 17.81 3.40
C GLN A 71 8.20 18.43 2.87
N LEU A 72 7.95 18.36 1.56
CA LEU A 72 6.71 18.85 0.95
C LEU A 72 5.49 18.03 1.40
N GLN A 73 5.61 16.70 1.50
CA GLN A 73 4.56 15.84 2.07
C GLN A 73 4.29 16.18 3.52
N GLN A 74 5.33 16.34 4.32
CA GLN A 74 5.21 16.73 5.72
C GLN A 74 4.53 18.09 5.87
N GLN A 75 4.94 19.08 5.08
CA GLN A 75 4.32 20.41 5.06
C GLN A 75 2.84 20.32 4.70
N ALA A 76 2.47 19.49 3.72
CA ALA A 76 1.08 19.30 3.34
C ALA A 76 0.23 18.76 4.50
N ILE A 77 0.77 17.80 5.25
CA ILE A 77 0.10 17.20 6.40
C ILE A 77 0.01 18.17 7.59
N THR A 78 1.10 18.87 7.92
CA THR A 78 1.16 19.77 9.09
C THR A 78 0.37 21.06 8.87
N SER A 79 0.27 21.54 7.63
CA SER A 79 -0.54 22.71 7.27
C SER A 79 -2.02 22.37 7.02
N HIS A 80 -2.41 21.10 7.15
CA HIS A 80 -3.75 20.61 6.79
C HIS A 80 -4.18 21.02 5.36
N ASN A 81 -3.21 21.15 4.45
CA ASN A 81 -3.44 21.60 3.09
C ASN A 81 -3.75 20.40 2.19
N GLY A 82 -5.02 20.00 2.15
CA GLY A 82 -5.48 18.88 1.34
C GLY A 82 -5.15 19.03 -0.15
N ALA A 83 -5.16 20.24 -0.71
CA ALA A 83 -4.81 20.47 -2.10
C ALA A 83 -3.32 20.23 -2.38
N LEU A 84 -2.43 20.65 -1.46
CA LEU A 84 -1.00 20.34 -1.54
C LEU A 84 -0.75 18.84 -1.35
N PHE A 85 -1.43 18.21 -0.39
CA PHE A 85 -1.29 16.77 -0.15
C PHE A 85 -1.71 15.96 -1.39
N GLN A 86 -2.79 16.38 -2.04
CA GLN A 86 -3.24 15.80 -3.30
C GLN A 86 -2.24 16.02 -4.43
N SER A 87 -1.75 17.25 -4.63
CA SER A 87 -0.84 17.54 -5.74
C SER A 87 0.47 16.74 -5.66
N VAL A 88 0.94 16.49 -4.44
CA VAL A 88 2.13 15.68 -4.17
C VAL A 88 1.87 14.20 -4.47
N ASN A 89 0.70 13.66 -4.14
CA ASN A 89 0.39 12.24 -4.27
C ASN A 89 -0.47 11.86 -5.50
N ALA A 90 -0.83 12.80 -6.37
CA ALA A 90 -1.79 12.62 -7.47
C ALA A 90 -1.41 11.52 -8.48
N ALA A 91 -0.13 11.17 -8.57
CA ALA A 91 0.35 10.14 -9.50
C ALA A 91 0.11 8.70 -8.99
N ALA A 92 -0.30 8.51 -7.74
CA ALA A 92 -0.50 7.18 -7.15
C ALA A 92 -1.70 7.17 -6.16
N PRO A 93 -2.95 7.01 -6.64
CA PRO A 93 -4.14 7.02 -5.78
C PRO A 93 -4.12 5.97 -4.65
N ALA A 94 -3.63 4.75 -4.92
CA ALA A 94 -3.47 3.74 -3.89
C ALA A 94 -2.45 4.16 -2.80
N TRP A 95 -1.43 4.93 -3.18
CA TRP A 95 -0.48 5.50 -2.24
C TRP A 95 -1.09 6.66 -1.44
N LEU A 96 -1.92 7.49 -2.07
CA LEU A 96 -2.66 8.56 -1.39
C LEU A 96 -3.44 7.99 -0.20
N SER A 97 -4.26 6.97 -0.42
CA SER A 97 -5.03 6.31 0.66
C SER A 97 -4.12 5.69 1.71
N ALA A 98 -3.01 5.06 1.31
CA ALA A 98 -2.03 4.52 2.24
C ALA A 98 -1.40 5.60 3.13
N GLN A 99 -1.10 6.78 2.60
CA GLN A 99 -0.52 7.89 3.35
C GLN A 99 -1.50 8.54 4.32
N LEU A 100 -2.80 8.40 4.05
CA LEU A 100 -3.86 8.85 4.95
C LEU A 100 -4.04 7.92 6.15
N GLN A 101 -3.58 6.67 6.09
CA GLN A 101 -3.64 5.77 7.24
C GLN A 101 -2.89 6.37 8.44
N PRO A 102 -3.43 6.29 9.67
CA PRO A 102 -2.83 6.91 10.86
C PRO A 102 -1.35 6.57 11.06
N ARG A 103 -0.95 5.33 10.77
CA ARG A 103 0.45 4.87 10.89
C ARG A 103 1.37 5.54 9.88
N SER A 104 0.97 5.61 8.60
CA SER A 104 1.75 6.29 7.58
C SER A 104 1.86 7.78 7.86
N ARG A 105 0.75 8.41 8.26
CA ARG A 105 0.73 9.82 8.65
C ARG A 105 1.66 10.10 9.83
N HIS A 106 1.64 9.23 10.85
CA HIS A 106 2.54 9.34 12.00
C HIS A 106 4.01 9.30 11.57
N SER A 107 4.41 8.36 10.70
CA SER A 107 5.79 8.29 10.20
C SER A 107 6.24 9.58 9.48
N THR A 108 5.34 10.19 8.68
CA THR A 108 5.66 11.43 7.96
C THR A 108 5.81 12.64 8.91
N LEU A 109 5.15 12.62 10.06
CA LEU A 109 5.28 13.66 11.08
C LEU A 109 6.58 13.54 11.90
N LEU A 110 7.26 12.40 11.87
CA LEU A 110 8.49 12.13 12.62
C LEU A 110 9.77 12.57 11.90
N ASN A 111 9.68 13.56 11.00
CA ASN A 111 10.80 14.12 10.24
C ASN A 111 11.65 13.03 9.55
N PRO A 112 11.06 12.22 8.65
CA PRO A 112 11.79 11.15 8.00
C PRO A 112 13.00 11.68 7.22
N GLN A 113 14.10 10.94 7.30
CA GLN A 113 15.35 11.22 6.62
C GLN A 113 15.58 10.20 5.52
N ILE A 114 16.06 10.64 4.36
CA ILE A 114 16.55 9.73 3.33
C ILE A 114 17.82 9.05 3.84
N LEU A 115 17.78 7.72 3.97
CA LEU A 115 18.94 6.92 4.34
C LEU A 115 19.77 6.57 3.10
N HIS A 116 19.10 6.15 2.03
CA HIS A 116 19.73 5.75 0.78
C HIS A 116 18.80 5.98 -0.41
N VAL A 117 19.37 6.25 -1.59
CA VAL A 117 18.63 6.32 -2.86
C VAL A 117 19.35 5.50 -3.91
N GLU A 118 18.60 4.61 -4.56
CA GLU A 118 19.06 3.76 -5.64
C GLU A 118 18.33 4.12 -6.95
N PRO A 119 19.08 4.37 -8.05
CA PRO A 119 18.48 4.45 -9.38
C PRO A 119 17.81 3.13 -9.75
N HIS A 120 16.62 3.22 -10.31
CA HIS A 120 15.84 2.07 -10.77
C HIS A 120 15.41 2.29 -12.22
N ILE A 121 15.15 1.22 -12.99
CA ILE A 121 14.82 1.34 -14.43
C ILE A 121 13.58 2.21 -14.70
N HIS A 122 12.70 2.33 -13.70
CA HIS A 122 11.46 3.10 -13.74
C HIS A 122 11.50 4.39 -12.90
N GLY A 123 12.65 4.73 -12.31
CA GLY A 123 12.78 5.94 -11.48
C GLY A 123 13.81 5.78 -10.37
N LEU A 124 13.42 6.02 -9.13
CA LEU A 124 14.28 5.92 -7.95
C LEU A 124 13.58 5.14 -6.84
N ILE A 125 14.35 4.38 -6.08
CA ILE A 125 13.92 3.81 -4.80
C ILE A 125 14.66 4.57 -3.71
N ALA A 126 13.94 5.11 -2.74
CA ALA A 126 14.55 5.71 -1.56
C ALA A 126 14.14 4.94 -0.31
N THR A 127 15.12 4.49 0.45
CA THR A 127 14.88 4.03 1.82
C THR A 127 14.86 5.26 2.71
N ILE A 128 13.72 5.50 3.35
CA ILE A 128 13.59 6.54 4.36
C ILE A 128 13.65 5.91 5.74
N GLN A 129 14.15 6.67 6.71
CA GLN A 129 14.18 6.27 8.10
C GLN A 129 13.62 7.35 9.02
N TRP A 130 12.98 6.93 10.10
CA TRP A 130 12.51 7.83 11.16
C TRP A 130 12.68 7.14 12.50
N ARG A 131 12.63 7.93 13.58
CA ARG A 131 12.71 7.40 14.93
C ARG A 131 11.32 7.37 15.55
N ASN A 132 10.86 6.18 15.91
CA ASN A 132 9.60 5.98 16.62
C ASN A 132 9.93 5.52 18.05
N GLN A 133 9.75 6.41 19.03
CA GLN A 133 10.19 6.20 20.40
C GLN A 133 11.70 5.90 20.49
N ALA A 134 12.08 4.70 20.95
CA ALA A 134 13.47 4.26 21.08
C ALA A 134 14.02 3.65 19.79
N ASP A 135 13.15 3.19 18.88
CA ASP A 135 13.51 2.34 17.75
C ASP A 135 13.58 3.12 16.43
N TRP A 136 14.52 2.71 15.60
CA TRP A 136 14.61 3.17 14.21
C TRP A 136 13.69 2.34 13.34
N GLN A 137 12.92 3.02 12.50
CA GLN A 137 12.07 2.39 11.49
C GLN A 137 12.46 2.88 10.11
N GLN A 138 12.28 2.02 9.12
CA GLN A 138 12.60 2.27 7.73
C GLN A 138 11.44 1.84 6.82
N ARG A 139 11.34 2.46 5.64
CA ARG A 139 10.51 1.99 4.53
C ARG A 139 11.09 2.44 3.19
N ASP A 140 10.75 1.70 2.15
CA ASP A 140 11.08 2.03 0.77
C ASP A 140 9.96 2.85 0.12
N ILE A 141 10.35 3.91 -0.58
CA ILE A 141 9.48 4.83 -1.29
C ILE A 141 9.94 4.89 -2.75
N PHE A 142 8.97 4.85 -3.66
CA PHE A 142 9.22 4.78 -5.09
C PHE A 142 8.90 6.12 -5.74
N TYR A 143 9.83 6.60 -6.54
CA TYR A 143 9.72 7.87 -7.23
C TYR A 143 9.90 7.73 -8.73
N ALA A 144 9.28 8.63 -9.48
CA ALA A 144 9.51 8.80 -10.91
C ALA A 144 9.72 10.27 -11.25
N TRP A 145 10.44 10.53 -12.34
CA TRP A 145 10.62 11.89 -12.86
C TRP A 145 9.45 12.29 -13.74
N ARG A 146 8.86 13.46 -13.48
CA ARG A 146 7.84 14.09 -14.32
C ARG A 146 8.18 15.54 -14.56
N LYS A 147 8.55 15.89 -15.80
CA LYS A 147 8.93 17.27 -16.20
C LYS A 147 9.96 17.91 -15.25
N ASN A 148 11.02 17.16 -14.91
CA ASN A 148 12.09 17.55 -13.98
C ASN A 148 11.71 17.65 -12.50
N THR A 149 10.49 17.26 -12.12
CA THR A 149 10.09 17.16 -10.71
C THR A 149 9.98 15.70 -10.32
N LEU A 150 10.47 15.37 -9.14
CA LEU A 150 10.28 14.05 -8.55
C LEU A 150 8.84 13.93 -8.05
N VAL A 151 8.14 12.88 -8.46
CA VAL A 151 6.79 12.57 -7.98
C VAL A 151 6.77 11.16 -7.41
N GLN A 152 5.89 10.88 -6.44
CA GLN A 152 5.64 9.51 -6.02
C GLN A 152 5.21 8.67 -7.23
N ALA A 153 5.83 7.51 -7.40
CA ALA A 153 5.45 6.55 -8.41
C ALA A 153 4.65 5.39 -7.80
N PRO A 154 3.79 4.74 -8.61
CA PRO A 154 3.35 3.38 -8.31
C PRO A 154 4.54 2.46 -8.10
N ILE A 155 4.32 1.39 -7.35
CA ILE A 155 5.41 0.51 -6.97
C ILE A 155 5.80 -0.38 -8.18
N PRO A 156 7.08 -0.40 -8.62
CA PRO A 156 7.51 -1.17 -9.79
C PRO A 156 7.33 -2.68 -9.57
N VAL A 157 6.81 -3.39 -10.56
CA VAL A 157 6.54 -4.84 -10.45
C VAL A 157 7.84 -5.65 -10.37
N ASP A 158 8.88 -5.21 -11.07
CA ASP A 158 10.20 -5.82 -11.15
C ASP A 158 11.00 -5.74 -9.84
N TYR A 159 10.80 -4.69 -9.03
CA TYR A 159 11.40 -4.59 -7.69
C TYR A 159 11.00 -5.75 -6.78
N TRP A 160 9.74 -6.19 -6.84
CA TRP A 160 9.21 -7.22 -5.95
C TRP A 160 9.61 -8.64 -6.35
N GLY A 161 9.91 -8.85 -7.62
CA GLY A 161 10.06 -10.18 -8.20
C GLY A 161 8.74 -10.96 -8.27
N ASP A 162 8.88 -12.26 -8.45
CA ASP A 162 7.77 -13.19 -8.63
C ASP A 162 6.93 -13.35 -7.36
N ILE A 163 5.71 -13.88 -7.53
CA ILE A 163 4.86 -14.26 -6.41
C ILE A 163 5.29 -15.63 -5.92
N VAL A 164 5.63 -15.71 -4.64
CA VAL A 164 5.96 -16.95 -3.93
C VAL A 164 4.75 -17.40 -3.13
N THR A 165 4.42 -18.68 -3.21
CA THR A 165 3.35 -19.30 -2.43
C THR A 165 3.91 -20.49 -1.66
N VAL A 166 3.73 -20.48 -0.35
CA VAL A 166 4.17 -21.54 0.56
C VAL A 166 2.96 -22.14 1.26
N GLN A 167 2.84 -23.47 1.24
CA GLN A 167 1.80 -24.19 1.97
C GLN A 167 2.21 -24.33 3.44
N GLN A 168 1.27 -24.09 4.34
CA GLN A 168 1.46 -24.07 5.79
C GLN A 168 0.41 -24.94 6.48
N PRO A 169 0.65 -25.44 7.70
CA PRO A 169 -0.35 -26.23 8.43
C PRO A 169 -1.68 -25.50 8.65
N TRP A 170 -1.66 -24.16 8.71
CA TRP A 170 -2.84 -23.30 8.87
C TRP A 170 -3.45 -22.81 7.54
N GLY A 171 -2.83 -23.13 6.40
CA GLY A 171 -3.32 -22.75 5.07
C GLY A 171 -2.20 -22.30 4.14
N ARG A 172 -2.30 -21.10 3.58
CA ARG A 172 -1.40 -20.63 2.52
C ARG A 172 -0.78 -19.27 2.84
N LEU A 173 0.53 -19.16 2.69
CA LEU A 173 1.27 -17.91 2.75
C LEU A 173 1.67 -17.48 1.33
N THR A 174 1.21 -16.32 0.88
CA THR A 174 1.57 -15.72 -0.41
C THR A 174 2.36 -14.45 -0.18
N MET A 175 3.47 -14.24 -0.89
CA MET A 175 4.27 -13.03 -0.81
C MET A 175 5.05 -12.79 -2.10
N ARG A 176 5.87 -11.74 -2.13
CA ARG A 176 6.80 -11.45 -3.22
C ARG A 176 8.18 -12.05 -2.94
N GLU A 177 8.95 -12.36 -3.98
CA GLU A 177 10.29 -12.95 -3.85
C GLU A 177 11.21 -12.11 -2.95
N VAL A 178 11.10 -10.78 -3.00
CA VAL A 178 11.89 -9.86 -2.16
C VAL A 178 11.59 -9.97 -0.65
N ASP A 179 10.44 -10.53 -0.28
CA ASP A 179 10.02 -10.79 1.11
C ASP A 179 10.30 -12.24 1.55
N ARG A 180 10.74 -13.11 0.62
CA ARG A 180 11.02 -14.53 0.87
C ARG A 180 11.97 -14.80 2.05
N PRO A 181 12.99 -13.97 2.33
CA PRO A 181 13.85 -14.17 3.49
C PRO A 181 13.10 -14.25 4.84
N TRP A 182 11.87 -13.74 4.93
CA TRP A 182 11.08 -13.72 6.17
C TRP A 182 10.02 -14.83 6.26
N VAL A 183 9.98 -15.78 5.30
CA VAL A 183 8.99 -16.87 5.28
C VAL A 183 8.97 -17.64 6.60
N ASP A 184 10.14 -18.05 7.10
CA ASP A 184 10.24 -18.89 8.30
C ASP A 184 9.81 -18.13 9.57
N GLU A 185 10.23 -16.86 9.69
CA GLU A 185 9.87 -16.00 10.83
C GLU A 185 8.36 -15.71 10.86
N ILE A 186 7.77 -15.34 9.71
CA ILE A 186 6.32 -15.14 9.58
C ILE A 186 5.57 -16.42 9.90
N THR A 187 6.04 -17.56 9.40
CA THR A 187 5.42 -18.87 9.65
C THR A 187 5.43 -19.21 11.13
N GLN A 188 6.57 -19.06 11.79
CA GLN A 188 6.70 -19.32 13.22
C GLN A 188 5.79 -18.39 14.04
N PHE A 189 5.76 -17.10 13.70
CA PHE A 189 4.92 -16.11 14.36
C PHE A 189 3.43 -16.47 14.26
N VAL A 190 2.94 -16.76 13.04
CA VAL A 190 1.54 -17.12 12.80
C VAL A 190 1.16 -18.41 13.55
N ASN A 191 2.04 -19.42 13.56
CA ASN A 191 1.81 -20.64 14.33
C ASN A 191 1.63 -20.35 15.82
N GLN A 192 2.49 -19.51 16.40
CA GLN A 192 2.42 -19.13 17.81
C GLN A 192 1.14 -18.34 18.12
N ALA A 193 0.78 -17.37 17.28
CA ALA A 193 -0.45 -16.60 17.44
C ALA A 193 -1.70 -17.48 17.38
N ILE A 194 -1.77 -18.45 16.45
CA ILE A 194 -2.89 -19.40 16.37
C ILE A 194 -3.00 -20.22 17.66
N LEU A 195 -1.88 -20.68 18.22
CA LEU A 195 -1.89 -21.45 19.47
C LEU A 195 -2.37 -20.62 20.67
N GLN A 196 -2.13 -19.30 20.67
CA GLN A 196 -2.56 -18.38 21.72
C GLN A 196 -4.03 -17.98 21.60
N GLU A 197 -4.49 -17.67 20.39
CA GLU A 197 -5.82 -17.09 20.16
C GLU A 197 -6.91 -18.15 19.92
N CYS A 198 -6.54 -19.36 19.49
CA CYS A 198 -7.49 -20.29 18.88
C CYS A 198 -7.45 -21.68 19.54
N ASN A 199 -8.47 -21.98 20.36
CA ASN A 199 -8.68 -23.32 20.91
C ASN A 199 -8.96 -24.36 19.80
N GLU A 200 -9.09 -25.64 20.15
CA GLU A 200 -9.33 -26.72 19.16
C GLU A 200 -10.58 -26.49 18.31
N ARG A 201 -11.67 -26.02 18.92
CA ARG A 201 -12.93 -25.75 18.21
C ARG A 201 -12.78 -24.58 17.24
N CYS A 202 -12.12 -23.50 17.65
CA CYS A 202 -11.81 -22.36 16.79
C CYS A 202 -10.97 -22.82 15.59
N ARG A 203 -9.93 -23.65 15.81
CA ARG A 203 -9.04 -24.13 14.75
C ARG A 203 -9.80 -24.93 13.69
N ALA A 204 -10.73 -25.80 14.10
CA ALA A 204 -11.55 -26.58 13.18
C ALA A 204 -12.49 -25.71 12.32
N GLN A 205 -12.90 -24.54 12.81
CA GLN A 205 -13.86 -23.66 12.12
C GLN A 205 -13.20 -22.58 11.26
N ARG A 206 -12.02 -22.10 11.67
CA ARG A 206 -11.36 -20.92 11.09
C ARG A 206 -10.21 -21.28 10.15
N LEU A 207 -9.70 -22.51 10.20
CA LEU A 207 -8.69 -23.00 9.27
C LEU A 207 -9.33 -23.81 8.11
N PRO A 208 -8.71 -23.84 6.92
CA PRO A 208 -7.52 -23.06 6.55
C PRO A 208 -7.85 -21.60 6.20
N PHE A 209 -6.85 -20.72 6.28
CA PHE A 209 -6.93 -19.35 5.75
C PHE A 209 -5.72 -19.02 4.87
N ALA A 210 -5.85 -17.95 4.07
CA ALA A 210 -4.75 -17.43 3.27
C ALA A 210 -4.21 -16.15 3.91
N LEU A 211 -2.90 -16.07 4.12
CA LEU A 211 -2.19 -14.85 4.48
C LEU A 211 -1.39 -14.37 3.26
N THR A 212 -1.61 -13.12 2.86
CA THR A 212 -0.89 -12.49 1.76
C THR A 212 -0.09 -11.29 2.28
N ILE A 213 1.23 -11.35 2.13
CA ILE A 213 2.11 -10.19 2.28
C ILE A 213 2.12 -9.45 0.95
N ARG A 214 1.51 -8.26 0.90
CA ARG A 214 1.25 -7.53 -0.33
C ARG A 214 2.32 -6.48 -0.61
N SER A 215 2.61 -6.32 -1.90
CA SER A 215 3.34 -5.19 -2.46
C SER A 215 2.51 -3.89 -2.53
N SER A 216 1.48 -3.76 -1.69
CA SER A 216 0.55 -2.62 -1.66
C SER A 216 -0.11 -2.53 -0.28
N PHE A 217 -0.70 -1.39 0.05
CA PHE A 217 -1.49 -1.21 1.28
C PHE A 217 -2.92 -1.71 1.19
N ALA A 218 -3.28 -2.34 0.08
CA ALA A 218 -4.63 -2.78 -0.16
C ALA A 218 -5.04 -3.89 0.81
N VAL A 219 -6.23 -3.73 1.37
CA VAL A 219 -6.85 -4.65 2.33
C VAL A 219 -7.80 -5.62 1.61
N THR A 220 -8.42 -6.54 2.34
CA THR A 220 -9.44 -7.44 1.77
C THR A 220 -10.56 -7.68 2.77
N ALA A 221 -11.80 -7.78 2.28
CA ALA A 221 -12.97 -8.21 3.05
C ALA A 221 -13.22 -9.72 2.93
N ALA A 222 -12.49 -10.40 2.02
CA ALA A 222 -12.77 -11.78 1.69
C ALA A 222 -12.61 -12.69 2.93
N PRO A 223 -13.63 -13.46 3.30
CA PRO A 223 -13.57 -14.34 4.46
C PRO A 223 -12.36 -15.27 4.39
N ARG A 224 -11.63 -15.43 5.51
CA ARG A 224 -10.43 -16.27 5.61
C ARG A 224 -9.29 -15.86 4.65
N GLN A 225 -9.29 -14.61 4.20
CA GLN A 225 -8.14 -14.01 3.52
C GLN A 225 -7.64 -12.85 4.36
N LEU A 226 -6.38 -12.92 4.75
CA LEU A 226 -5.68 -11.86 5.46
C LEU A 226 -4.69 -11.24 4.49
N ALA A 227 -4.67 -9.91 4.45
CA ALA A 227 -3.77 -9.14 3.63
C ALA A 227 -3.08 -8.08 4.48
N ILE A 228 -1.75 -8.11 4.51
CA ILE A 228 -0.94 -7.09 5.18
C ILE A 228 0.13 -6.58 4.21
N ALA A 229 0.39 -5.28 4.23
CA ALA A 229 1.46 -4.70 3.42
C ALA A 229 2.83 -5.24 3.87
N SER A 230 3.72 -5.47 2.90
CA SER A 230 5.11 -5.87 3.16
C SER A 230 5.77 -4.92 4.17
N PRO A 231 6.60 -5.43 5.10
CA PRO A 231 7.42 -4.62 6.00
C PRO A 231 8.20 -3.53 5.25
N ARG A 232 8.64 -3.81 4.02
CA ARG A 232 9.36 -2.85 3.17
C ARG A 232 8.59 -1.56 2.91
N LEU A 233 7.25 -1.63 2.92
CA LEU A 233 6.41 -0.46 2.66
C LEU A 233 6.21 0.43 3.88
N TRP A 234 6.42 -0.05 5.11
CA TRP A 234 6.04 0.75 6.28
C TRP A 234 6.69 0.39 7.64
N ALA A 235 7.37 -0.74 7.78
CA ALA A 235 7.83 -1.23 9.07
C ALA A 235 9.07 -2.15 8.95
N MET A 236 10.17 -1.64 8.39
CA MET A 236 11.50 -2.25 8.56
C MET A 236 12.23 -1.63 9.76
N ASP A 237 13.17 -2.34 10.36
CA ASP A 237 14.09 -1.82 11.37
C ASP A 237 15.35 -1.22 10.73
N ALA A 238 16.33 -0.79 11.54
CA ALA A 238 17.58 -0.22 11.05
C ALA A 238 18.42 -1.16 10.16
N THR A 239 18.19 -2.47 10.27
CA THR A 239 18.91 -3.53 9.56
C THR A 239 18.15 -4.03 8.33
N GLY A 240 16.98 -3.48 8.05
CA GLY A 240 16.12 -3.89 6.95
C GLY A 240 15.27 -5.13 7.25
N ASN A 241 15.18 -5.59 8.52
CA ASN A 241 14.29 -6.68 8.92
C ASN A 241 12.91 -6.15 9.34
N PRO A 242 11.86 -6.98 9.46
CA PRO A 242 10.55 -6.51 9.90
C PRO A 242 10.61 -5.97 11.34
N ALA A 243 10.23 -4.70 11.51
CA ALA A 243 10.24 -4.03 12.80
C ALA A 243 9.16 -4.59 13.75
N PRO A 244 9.28 -4.36 15.08
CA PRO A 244 8.25 -4.74 16.05
C PRO A 244 6.82 -4.27 15.70
N SER A 245 6.70 -3.10 15.05
CA SER A 245 5.41 -2.57 14.59
C SER A 245 4.74 -3.45 13.53
N PHE A 246 5.50 -4.12 12.65
CA PHE A 246 4.96 -5.08 11.69
C PHE A 246 4.35 -6.28 12.41
N TRP A 247 5.09 -6.86 13.36
CA TRP A 247 4.64 -8.00 14.14
C TRP A 247 3.40 -7.67 14.99
N GLN A 248 3.36 -6.48 15.59
CA GLN A 248 2.18 -6.01 16.31
C GLN A 248 0.95 -5.89 15.39
N ALA A 249 1.13 -5.41 14.16
CA ALA A 249 0.04 -5.33 13.19
C ALA A 249 -0.44 -6.71 12.73
N LEU A 250 0.48 -7.63 12.48
CA LEU A 250 0.16 -9.01 12.15
C LEU A 250 -0.55 -9.70 13.32
N ALA A 251 -0.10 -9.50 14.56
CA ALA A 251 -0.77 -9.98 15.77
C ALA A 251 -2.21 -9.48 15.82
N GLN A 252 -2.43 -8.17 15.68
CA GLN A 252 -3.77 -7.59 15.73
C GLN A 252 -4.67 -8.15 14.63
N MET A 253 -4.15 -8.32 13.42
CA MET A 253 -4.91 -8.89 12.31
C MET A 253 -5.30 -10.36 12.57
N LEU A 254 -4.37 -11.16 13.12
CA LEU A 254 -4.65 -12.55 13.50
C LEU A 254 -5.64 -12.62 14.68
N HIS A 255 -5.47 -11.75 15.68
CA HIS A 255 -6.42 -11.61 16.79
C HIS A 255 -7.82 -11.32 16.23
N ASN A 256 -7.97 -10.31 15.36
CA ASN A 256 -9.25 -9.97 14.74
C ASN A 256 -9.85 -11.11 13.90
N GLN A 257 -9.02 -11.99 13.33
CA GLN A 257 -9.48 -13.16 12.57
C GLN A 257 -10.04 -14.27 13.45
N PHE A 258 -9.49 -14.45 14.65
CA PHE A 258 -9.82 -15.59 15.53
C PHE A 258 -10.71 -15.21 16.71
N ALA A 259 -10.59 -14.00 17.22
CA ALA A 259 -11.40 -13.46 18.30
C ALA A 259 -12.81 -13.11 17.80
N PRO A 260 -13.83 -13.13 18.68
CA PRO A 260 -15.11 -12.50 18.41
C PRO A 260 -14.90 -11.01 18.13
N ALA A 261 -15.46 -10.51 17.03
CA ALA A 261 -15.43 -9.10 16.70
C ALA A 261 -16.53 -8.36 17.46
N GLN A 262 -16.19 -7.24 18.09
CA GLN A 262 -17.15 -6.25 18.57
C GLN A 262 -17.05 -5.04 17.65
N ILE A 263 -18.19 -4.64 17.08
CA ILE A 263 -18.29 -3.51 16.17
C ILE A 263 -19.24 -2.50 16.80
N ARG A 264 -18.77 -1.29 17.05
CA ARG A 264 -19.59 -0.17 17.53
C ARG A 264 -19.95 0.69 16.35
N PHE A 265 -21.24 0.81 16.05
CA PHE A 265 -21.74 1.57 14.90
C PHE A 265 -22.64 2.72 15.36
N ALA A 266 -22.18 3.96 15.14
CA ALA A 266 -22.94 5.15 15.49
C ALA A 266 -24.07 5.40 14.48
N ALA A 267 -25.28 5.72 14.94
CA ALA A 267 -26.40 6.05 14.07
C ALA A 267 -27.27 7.17 14.67
N PRO A 268 -27.96 7.98 13.83
CA PRO A 268 -28.91 8.97 14.31
C PRO A 268 -29.89 8.36 15.30
N MET A 269 -30.24 9.08 16.37
CA MET A 269 -31.16 8.64 17.42
C MET A 269 -32.45 7.97 16.86
N LEU A 270 -33.02 8.54 15.78
CA LEU A 270 -34.23 8.03 15.14
C LEU A 270 -34.07 6.65 14.46
N MET A 271 -32.83 6.19 14.25
CA MET A 271 -32.50 4.93 13.60
C MET A 271 -32.03 3.85 14.58
N VAL A 272 -31.66 4.20 15.81
CA VAL A 272 -31.04 3.30 16.80
C VAL A 272 -31.87 2.03 16.99
N ASP A 273 -33.15 2.15 17.35
CA ASP A 273 -34.02 0.99 17.58
C ASP A 273 -34.17 0.07 16.36
N ARG A 274 -34.20 0.67 15.16
CA ARG A 274 -34.34 -0.10 13.91
C ARG A 274 -33.06 -0.86 13.61
N LEU A 275 -31.92 -0.20 13.69
CA LEU A 275 -30.62 -0.82 13.40
C LEU A 275 -30.25 -1.83 14.48
N GLN A 276 -30.61 -1.60 15.74
CA GLN A 276 -30.35 -2.54 16.84
C GLN A 276 -31.00 -3.90 16.58
N ARG A 277 -32.26 -3.92 16.12
CA ARG A 277 -32.92 -5.18 15.74
C ARG A 277 -32.23 -5.91 14.57
N LEU A 278 -31.75 -5.16 13.58
CA LEU A 278 -31.01 -5.74 12.45
C LEU A 278 -29.64 -6.27 12.89
N ALA A 279 -28.95 -5.54 13.77
CA ALA A 279 -27.69 -5.94 14.38
C ALA A 279 -27.83 -7.23 15.21
N GLU A 280 -28.92 -7.37 15.97
CA GLU A 280 -29.24 -8.59 16.72
C GLU A 280 -29.49 -9.79 15.81
N GLN A 281 -30.27 -9.59 14.74
CA GLN A 281 -30.50 -10.64 13.75
C GLN A 281 -29.18 -11.07 13.09
N PHE A 282 -28.39 -10.11 12.62
CA PHE A 282 -27.08 -10.37 12.02
C PHE A 282 -26.16 -11.11 12.99
N SER A 283 -26.07 -10.68 14.24
CA SER A 283 -25.23 -11.31 15.26
C SER A 283 -25.70 -12.73 15.62
N ALA A 284 -27.00 -13.03 15.49
CA ALA A 284 -27.53 -14.38 15.68
C ALA A 284 -27.12 -15.34 14.54
N GLU A 285 -27.08 -14.83 13.31
CA GLU A 285 -26.60 -15.56 12.12
C GLU A 285 -25.06 -15.66 12.09
N HIS A 286 -24.37 -14.68 12.69
CA HIS A 286 -22.92 -14.57 12.76
C HIS A 286 -22.45 -14.50 14.22
N PRO A 287 -22.45 -15.61 14.99
CA PRO A 287 -22.24 -15.61 16.45
C PRO A 287 -20.86 -15.14 16.91
N THR A 288 -19.95 -14.86 15.98
CA THR A 288 -18.62 -14.32 16.27
C THR A 288 -18.50 -12.83 15.97
N ILE A 289 -19.58 -12.18 15.54
CA ILE A 289 -19.65 -10.74 15.29
C ILE A 289 -20.77 -10.20 16.17
N HIS A 290 -20.44 -9.24 17.02
CA HIS A 290 -21.38 -8.54 17.86
C HIS A 290 -21.38 -7.07 17.46
N ILE A 291 -22.56 -6.55 17.14
CA ILE A 291 -22.72 -5.15 16.73
C ILE A 291 -23.46 -4.41 17.82
N GLU A 292 -22.84 -3.35 18.34
CA GLU A 292 -23.45 -2.38 19.27
C GLU A 292 -23.86 -1.14 18.46
N ILE A 293 -25.15 -0.81 18.45
CA ILE A 293 -25.60 0.45 17.86
C ILE A 293 -25.54 1.55 18.93
N VAL A 294 -24.81 2.61 18.63
CA VAL A 294 -24.62 3.76 19.52
C VAL A 294 -25.36 4.98 18.97
N ASP A 295 -26.00 5.75 19.84
CA ASP A 295 -26.63 7.02 19.47
C ASP A 295 -25.56 8.04 19.07
N LEU A 296 -25.55 8.44 17.79
CA LEU A 296 -24.55 9.35 17.22
C LEU A 296 -24.59 10.71 17.91
N GLU A 297 -25.78 11.19 18.28
CA GLU A 297 -25.97 12.46 18.97
C GLU A 297 -25.47 12.45 20.43
N SER A 298 -25.23 11.26 21.00
CA SER A 298 -24.64 11.11 22.34
C SER A 298 -23.11 11.18 22.35
N LEU A 299 -22.47 11.09 21.18
CA LEU A 299 -21.02 11.11 21.02
C LEU A 299 -20.47 12.54 20.92
N SER A 300 -19.15 12.66 21.01
CA SER A 300 -18.49 13.95 20.77
C SER A 300 -18.75 14.43 19.33
N PRO A 301 -19.10 15.70 19.11
CA PRO A 301 -19.23 16.25 17.77
C PRO A 301 -17.87 16.51 17.10
N ALA A 302 -16.76 16.41 17.85
CA ALA A 302 -15.41 16.53 17.30
C ALA A 302 -15.05 15.23 16.55
N PRO A 303 -14.80 15.25 15.23
CA PRO A 303 -14.59 14.04 14.43
C PRO A 303 -13.49 13.11 14.98
N GLU A 304 -12.39 13.68 15.48
CA GLU A 304 -11.27 12.90 16.03
C GLU A 304 -11.66 12.11 17.28
N GLN A 305 -12.56 12.63 18.10
CA GLN A 305 -13.07 11.96 19.31
C GLN A 305 -14.22 11.01 18.97
N LEU A 306 -15.06 11.38 17.99
CA LEU A 306 -16.15 10.50 17.53
C LEU A 306 -15.59 9.17 17.04
N PHE A 307 -14.59 9.20 16.15
CA PHE A 307 -14.03 7.99 15.54
C PHE A 307 -13.01 7.25 16.43
N SER A 308 -12.68 7.76 17.62
CA SER A 308 -11.93 6.96 18.61
C SER A 308 -12.82 5.96 19.34
N ASP A 309 -14.13 6.22 19.36
CA ASP A 309 -15.09 5.46 20.17
C ASP A 309 -15.91 4.48 19.33
N VAL A 310 -15.93 4.62 18.00
CA VAL A 310 -16.75 3.79 17.10
C VAL A 310 -15.97 3.29 15.90
N ASP A 311 -16.37 2.13 15.38
CA ASP A 311 -15.78 1.49 14.19
C ASP A 311 -16.45 1.95 12.89
N GLY A 312 -17.68 2.45 12.97
CA GLY A 312 -18.42 2.99 11.84
C GLY A 312 -19.50 3.97 12.28
N ALA A 313 -19.96 4.81 11.35
CA ALA A 313 -21.00 5.79 11.62
C ALA A 313 -21.92 5.98 10.40
N TYR A 314 -23.21 6.15 10.66
CA TYR A 314 -24.20 6.61 9.69
C TYR A 314 -24.02 8.12 9.48
N MET A 315 -23.05 8.50 8.64
CA MET A 315 -22.78 9.90 8.33
C MET A 315 -22.11 10.06 6.97
N LEU A 316 -22.26 11.25 6.38
CA LEU A 316 -21.53 11.62 5.17
C LEU A 316 -20.12 12.11 5.56
N PRO A 317 -19.03 11.42 5.17
CA PRO A 317 -17.69 11.90 5.46
C PRO A 317 -17.41 13.19 4.69
N THR A 318 -16.80 14.16 5.37
CA THR A 318 -16.31 15.38 4.70
C THR A 318 -14.93 15.11 4.08
N VAL A 319 -14.56 15.91 3.07
CA VAL A 319 -13.20 15.86 2.52
C VAL A 319 -12.14 16.09 3.61
N GLY A 320 -12.43 16.97 4.58
CA GLY A 320 -11.54 17.20 5.73
C GLY A 320 -11.29 15.92 6.54
N MET A 321 -12.34 15.17 6.87
CA MET A 321 -12.25 13.88 7.59
C MET A 321 -11.47 12.83 6.79
N ILE A 322 -11.69 12.75 5.48
CA ILE A 322 -10.95 11.84 4.60
C ILE A 322 -9.46 12.22 4.60
N THR A 323 -9.15 13.49 4.35
CA THR A 323 -7.76 13.97 4.29
C THR A 323 -7.04 13.99 5.65
N SER A 324 -7.77 13.92 6.76
CA SER A 324 -7.19 13.74 8.09
C SER A 324 -6.96 12.27 8.45
N GLY A 325 -7.36 11.32 7.60
CA GLY A 325 -7.17 9.90 7.85
C GLY A 325 -8.12 9.32 8.89
N LEU A 326 -9.22 10.02 9.18
CA LEU A 326 -10.27 9.53 10.08
C LEU A 326 -11.20 8.53 9.39
N ILE A 327 -11.28 8.57 8.06
CA ILE A 327 -12.14 7.71 7.27
C ILE A 327 -11.28 6.67 6.54
N GLN A 328 -11.63 5.41 6.73
CA GLN A 328 -10.98 4.30 6.04
C GLN A 328 -11.45 4.25 4.57
N ASP A 329 -10.49 4.08 3.65
CA ASP A 329 -10.78 3.77 2.25
C ASP A 329 -11.40 2.37 2.15
N LEU A 330 -12.60 2.28 1.57
CA LEU A 330 -13.40 1.07 1.44
C LEU A 330 -13.25 0.37 0.09
N THR A 331 -12.51 0.96 -0.87
CA THR A 331 -12.50 0.45 -2.25
C THR A 331 -12.00 -0.98 -2.31
N ASP A 332 -10.92 -1.31 -1.61
CA ASP A 332 -10.36 -2.66 -1.68
C ASP A 332 -11.24 -3.69 -0.94
N PHE A 333 -12.04 -3.22 0.03
CA PHE A 333 -13.07 -4.06 0.65
C PHE A 333 -14.18 -4.35 -0.36
N ALA A 334 -14.72 -3.32 -1.03
CA ALA A 334 -15.75 -3.48 -2.06
C ALA A 334 -15.25 -4.32 -3.25
N ASP A 335 -14.03 -4.09 -3.74
CA ASP A 335 -13.44 -4.84 -4.86
C ASP A 335 -13.21 -6.32 -4.54
N SER A 336 -13.09 -6.69 -3.25
CA SER A 336 -12.84 -8.07 -2.83
C SER A 336 -14.07 -8.78 -2.25
N ASP A 337 -15.18 -8.06 -2.05
CA ASP A 337 -16.44 -8.63 -1.57
C ASP A 337 -17.45 -8.72 -2.72
N PRO A 338 -17.77 -9.93 -3.20
CA PRO A 338 -18.76 -10.11 -4.27
C PRO A 338 -20.18 -9.69 -3.88
N GLN A 339 -20.45 -9.41 -2.59
CA GLN A 339 -21.75 -8.90 -2.15
C GLN A 339 -21.87 -7.37 -2.27
N VAL A 340 -20.77 -6.68 -2.59
CA VAL A 340 -20.75 -5.22 -2.74
C VAL A 340 -20.50 -4.89 -4.21
N GLU A 341 -21.56 -4.93 -5.01
CA GLU A 341 -21.47 -4.58 -6.43
C GLU A 341 -21.99 -3.16 -6.68
N ALA A 342 -21.24 -2.36 -7.44
CA ALA A 342 -21.66 -1.01 -7.81
C ALA A 342 -23.05 -0.97 -8.50
N GLY A 343 -23.44 -2.06 -9.17
CA GLY A 343 -24.73 -2.20 -9.83
C GLY A 343 -25.93 -2.31 -8.89
N ASP A 344 -25.70 -2.63 -7.61
CA ASP A 344 -26.75 -2.71 -6.59
C ASP A 344 -27.15 -1.33 -6.04
N PHE A 345 -26.42 -0.29 -6.42
CA PHE A 345 -26.62 1.08 -5.95
C PHE A 345 -27.12 1.99 -7.07
N GLU A 346 -27.86 3.03 -6.70
CA GLU A 346 -28.17 4.10 -7.65
C GLU A 346 -26.85 4.77 -8.10
N PRO A 347 -26.60 4.91 -9.41
CA PRO A 347 -25.29 5.35 -9.91
C PRO A 347 -24.77 6.67 -9.35
N ARG A 348 -25.64 7.66 -9.11
CA ARG A 348 -25.23 8.96 -8.55
C ARG A 348 -24.89 8.84 -7.07
N LEU A 349 -25.57 7.99 -6.31
CA LEU A 349 -25.22 7.72 -4.91
C LEU A 349 -23.88 6.98 -4.80
N TRP A 350 -23.65 5.99 -5.67
CA TRP A 350 -22.35 5.32 -5.74
C TRP A 350 -21.23 6.30 -6.11
N GLN A 351 -21.47 7.16 -7.10
CA GLN A 351 -20.52 8.22 -7.46
C GLN A 351 -20.28 9.21 -6.31
N ALA A 352 -21.31 9.58 -5.55
CA ALA A 352 -21.21 10.48 -4.41
C ALA A 352 -20.45 9.86 -3.22
N ALA A 353 -20.42 8.54 -3.11
CA ALA A 353 -19.58 7.81 -2.15
C ALA A 353 -18.11 7.74 -2.54
N GLN A 354 -17.76 8.21 -3.75
CA GLN A 354 -16.39 8.21 -4.23
C GLN A 354 -15.74 9.58 -4.15
N TRP A 355 -14.45 9.57 -3.84
CA TRP A 355 -13.58 10.73 -3.96
C TRP A 355 -12.22 10.27 -4.48
N GLN A 356 -11.76 10.91 -5.57
CA GLN A 356 -10.58 10.49 -6.33
C GLN A 356 -10.60 9.02 -6.80
N ASN A 357 -11.75 8.55 -7.29
CA ASN A 357 -11.95 7.17 -7.75
C ASN A 357 -11.69 6.12 -6.66
N ARG A 358 -11.85 6.51 -5.39
CA ARG A 358 -11.80 5.65 -4.22
C ARG A 358 -13.12 5.75 -3.47
N LEU A 359 -13.62 4.65 -2.96
CA LEU A 359 -14.84 4.54 -2.18
C LEU A 359 -14.53 4.86 -0.71
N TRP A 360 -15.25 5.80 -0.10
CA TRP A 360 -15.01 6.25 1.29
C TRP A 360 -16.19 6.00 2.22
N MET A 361 -17.34 5.61 1.68
CA MET A 361 -18.52 5.21 2.43
C MET A 361 -19.34 4.23 1.59
N LEU A 362 -20.23 3.47 2.23
CA LEU A 362 -21.27 2.71 1.52
C LEU A 362 -22.55 3.56 1.48
N PRO A 363 -23.15 3.84 0.31
CA PRO A 363 -24.42 4.55 0.24
C PRO A 363 -25.52 3.75 0.95
N GLN A 364 -26.21 4.38 1.90
CA GLN A 364 -27.30 3.73 2.65
C GLN A 364 -28.68 4.32 2.32
N SER A 365 -28.76 5.65 2.18
CA SER A 365 -29.97 6.34 1.76
C SER A 365 -29.63 7.66 1.06
N ALA A 366 -30.64 8.23 0.42
CA ALA A 366 -30.58 9.56 -0.16
C ALA A 366 -31.75 10.40 0.37
N THR A 367 -31.47 11.65 0.69
CA THR A 367 -32.53 12.63 0.96
C THR A 367 -32.83 13.38 -0.32
N MET A 368 -34.05 13.23 -0.83
CA MET A 368 -34.53 13.96 -2.00
C MET A 368 -35.45 15.08 -1.56
N HIS A 369 -35.24 16.28 -2.09
CA HIS A 369 -36.19 17.36 -1.96
C HIS A 369 -37.34 17.13 -2.94
N VAL A 370 -38.55 16.95 -2.42
CA VAL A 370 -39.77 16.78 -3.21
C VAL A 370 -40.77 17.86 -2.82
N LEU A 371 -41.59 18.28 -3.78
CA LEU A 371 -42.68 19.22 -3.55
C LEU A 371 -43.94 18.47 -3.12
N PHE A 372 -44.35 18.64 -1.87
CA PHE A 372 -45.69 18.24 -1.42
C PHE A 372 -46.64 19.41 -1.63
N TYR A 373 -47.78 19.17 -2.29
CA TYR A 373 -48.80 20.18 -2.51
C TYR A 373 -50.20 19.59 -2.30
N ASP A 374 -51.15 20.43 -1.91
CA ASP A 374 -52.56 20.05 -1.77
C ASP A 374 -53.27 20.24 -3.12
N ARG A 375 -53.60 19.13 -3.76
CA ARG A 375 -54.28 19.12 -5.05
C ARG A 375 -55.67 19.76 -4.97
N ALA A 376 -56.42 19.52 -3.90
CA ALA A 376 -57.79 20.04 -3.77
C ALA A 376 -57.76 21.58 -3.65
N LEU A 377 -56.79 22.13 -2.92
CA LEU A 377 -56.61 23.57 -2.80
C LEU A 377 -56.23 24.22 -4.14
N ILE A 378 -55.36 23.57 -4.94
CA ILE A 378 -55.00 24.04 -6.29
C ILE A 378 -56.24 24.09 -7.19
N GLU A 379 -57.08 23.05 -7.14
CA GLU A 379 -58.32 22.96 -7.91
C GLU A 379 -59.37 24.00 -7.45
N GLU A 380 -59.54 24.19 -6.14
CA GLU A 380 -60.45 25.20 -5.57
C GLU A 380 -60.06 26.64 -5.96
N MET A 381 -58.76 26.93 -5.99
CA MET A 381 -58.24 28.24 -6.40
C MET A 381 -58.29 28.46 -7.92
N GLY A 382 -58.73 27.48 -8.71
CA GLY A 382 -58.75 27.57 -10.17
C GLY A 382 -57.36 27.75 -10.78
N LEU A 383 -56.30 27.28 -10.11
CA LEU A 383 -54.94 27.38 -10.64
C LEU A 383 -54.77 26.42 -11.82
N PRO A 384 -54.24 26.91 -12.96
CA PRO A 384 -54.43 26.25 -14.25
C PRO A 384 -53.67 24.93 -14.45
N THR A 385 -52.64 24.62 -13.65
CA THR A 385 -51.85 23.38 -13.82
C THR A 385 -51.23 22.87 -12.51
N LEU A 386 -51.31 21.56 -12.31
CA LEU A 386 -50.43 20.85 -11.38
C LEU A 386 -48.97 21.07 -11.80
N PRO A 387 -48.01 21.10 -10.86
CA PRO A 387 -46.59 21.16 -11.22
C PRO A 387 -46.25 20.02 -12.19
N THR A 388 -45.82 20.38 -13.40
CA THR A 388 -45.32 19.44 -14.41
C THR A 388 -43.80 19.29 -14.28
N GLU A 389 -43.21 18.26 -14.91
CA GLU A 389 -41.75 18.10 -14.95
C GLU A 389 -41.05 19.31 -15.60
N ASP A 390 -41.72 19.93 -16.56
CA ASP A 390 -41.29 21.17 -17.17
C ASP A 390 -41.71 22.34 -16.28
N TRP A 391 -40.74 23.01 -15.65
CA TRP A 391 -40.94 24.23 -14.85
C TRP A 391 -41.42 25.44 -15.68
N ALA A 392 -41.69 25.24 -16.98
CA ALA A 392 -42.20 26.24 -17.89
C ALA A 392 -43.72 26.12 -17.98
N GLY A 393 -44.41 26.93 -17.18
CA GLY A 393 -45.81 27.27 -17.44
C GLY A 393 -45.99 28.08 -18.71
#